data_AF-A0A4Y3R165-F1
#
_entry.id   AF-A0A4Y3R165-F1
#
_cell.length_a   1.000
_cell.length_b   1.000
_cell.length_c   1.000
_cell.angle_alpha   90.00
_cell.angle_beta   90.00
_cell.angle_gamma   90.00
#
_symmetry.space_group_name_H-M   'P 1'
#
loop_
_entity.id
_entity.type
_entity.pdbx_description
1 polymer ?
#
loop_
_entity_poly.entity_id
_entity_poly.type
_entity_poly.pdbx_seq_one_letter_code
_entity_poly.pdbx_strand_id
1 'polypeptide(L)'
;MPAPRAATRTRHTIRTDSPHRTDSPNTDTPNRQPEATPRTDSPNRQPVPKDRTDSPHRQEDSAVSNAVTERAEAAKLPQGDVTAVLLTQHARIRDLFTEVRQAQGEHRKKKFNELRALLAVHETAEEMIVRPAAKKAAGEEEVRARNAEEDEANHILAELEDMDVGSPVFVTKLMEFEHAVSDHAEHEEREEFPALRRSCSDEHLQSMGRRLLRVEKAAPTHPHPGAAGSTAAQWTVGPFAALVDRVKDTIDRDERPS
;
A
#
# COMPACT_ATOMS: atom_id res chain seq x y z
N MET A 1 36.83 54.30 -27.53
CA MET A 1 38.26 54.44 -27.93
C MET A 1 39.07 54.53 -26.64
N PRO A 2 40.10 53.70 -26.38
CA PRO A 2 40.68 52.64 -27.20
C PRO A 2 40.63 51.22 -26.55
N ALA A 3 40.54 50.20 -27.41
CA ALA A 3 41.25 48.91 -27.26
C ALA A 3 42.46 48.97 -28.23
N PRO A 4 43.22 47.89 -28.58
CA PRO A 4 43.45 46.55 -28.00
C PRO A 4 44.96 46.13 -28.00
N ARG A 5 45.29 44.88 -27.58
CA ARG A 5 46.25 43.90 -28.20
C ARG A 5 46.60 42.78 -27.18
N ALA A 6 46.30 41.49 -27.42
CA ALA A 6 46.88 40.49 -28.37
C ALA A 6 48.32 40.06 -27.96
N ALA A 7 48.81 38.82 -28.04
CA ALA A 7 48.40 37.49 -28.55
C ALA A 7 49.29 36.43 -27.82
N THR A 8 49.08 35.11 -27.85
CA THR A 8 49.63 34.12 -28.83
C THR A 8 49.23 32.73 -28.25
N ARG A 9 48.43 31.82 -28.83
CA ARG A 9 48.42 31.04 -30.09
C ARG A 9 49.50 29.95 -30.18
N THR A 10 49.11 28.68 -29.97
CA THR A 10 49.69 27.53 -30.70
C THR A 10 48.58 26.54 -31.07
N ARG A 11 48.42 26.34 -32.39
CA ARG A 11 47.68 25.24 -33.04
C ARG A 11 48.66 24.09 -33.29
N HIS A 12 48.18 22.85 -33.21
CA HIS A 12 48.62 21.82 -34.14
C HIS A 12 47.46 20.88 -34.49
N THR A 13 47.05 20.95 -35.75
CA THR A 13 46.27 19.96 -36.48
C THR A 13 47.23 18.99 -37.15
N ILE A 14 46.85 17.73 -37.37
CA ILE A 14 47.01 17.01 -38.66
C ILE A 14 46.13 15.75 -38.64
N ARG A 15 45.52 15.53 -39.80
CA ARG A 15 44.60 14.47 -40.27
C ARG A 15 45.40 13.59 -41.23
N THR A 16 45.14 12.27 -41.30
CA THR A 16 45.26 11.49 -42.55
C THR A 16 44.43 10.19 -42.53
N ASP A 17 43.87 9.88 -43.69
CA ASP A 17 42.99 8.78 -44.12
C ASP A 17 43.66 7.39 -44.26
N SER A 18 42.83 6.33 -44.12
CA SER A 18 42.63 5.02 -44.85
C SER A 18 43.63 4.51 -45.93
N PRO A 19 43.47 3.29 -46.55
CA PRO A 19 42.95 1.94 -46.15
C PRO A 19 43.86 0.75 -46.62
N HIS A 20 43.56 -0.52 -46.29
CA HIS A 20 43.78 -1.66 -47.23
C HIS A 20 43.03 -2.96 -46.85
N ARG A 21 42.41 -3.59 -47.87
CA ARG A 21 41.79 -4.93 -47.93
C ARG A 21 42.83 -6.05 -48.05
N THR A 22 42.43 -7.31 -47.76
CA THR A 22 42.48 -8.46 -48.70
C THR A 22 41.64 -9.67 -48.21
N ASP A 23 41.26 -10.52 -49.17
CA ASP A 23 40.25 -11.58 -49.23
C ASP A 23 40.57 -12.95 -48.57
N SER A 24 39.49 -13.70 -48.28
CA SER A 24 39.15 -15.15 -48.42
C SER A 24 40.21 -16.14 -49.00
N PRO A 25 40.11 -17.51 -48.82
CA PRO A 25 38.88 -18.31 -48.85
C PRO A 25 38.79 -19.62 -48.00
N ASN A 26 37.63 -20.24 -48.15
CA ASN A 26 37.01 -21.48 -47.63
C ASN A 26 37.67 -22.82 -48.08
N THR A 27 37.60 -23.89 -47.27
CA THR A 27 37.38 -25.31 -47.70
C THR A 27 37.11 -26.27 -46.53
N ASP A 28 35.89 -26.81 -46.52
CA ASP A 28 35.46 -28.24 -46.55
C ASP A 28 35.95 -29.36 -45.57
N THR A 29 34.95 -30.22 -45.30
CA THR A 29 34.70 -31.40 -44.41
C THR A 29 35.53 -32.64 -44.86
N PRO A 30 35.79 -33.77 -44.09
CA PRO A 30 34.75 -34.66 -43.54
C PRO A 30 35.00 -35.58 -42.30
N ASN A 31 33.89 -35.82 -41.58
CA ASN A 31 33.32 -37.05 -40.98
C ASN A 31 34.20 -38.29 -40.64
N ARG A 32 34.13 -38.78 -39.39
CA ARG A 32 34.06 -40.23 -39.05
C ARG A 32 33.68 -40.50 -37.58
N GLN A 33 32.63 -41.30 -37.35
CA GLN A 33 32.38 -42.07 -36.11
C GLN A 33 33.19 -43.39 -36.11
N PRO A 34 33.29 -44.13 -34.98
CA PRO A 34 32.31 -45.20 -34.67
C PRO A 34 31.99 -45.47 -33.16
N GLU A 35 30.82 -46.08 -32.91
CA GLU A 35 30.44 -47.21 -32.00
C GLU A 35 31.04 -47.37 -30.58
N ALA A 36 30.45 -47.99 -29.53
CA ALA A 36 29.10 -48.36 -29.07
C ALA A 36 29.23 -49.09 -27.68
N THR A 37 28.62 -48.55 -26.58
CA THR A 37 28.05 -49.20 -25.33
C THR A 37 28.92 -50.17 -24.46
N PRO A 38 28.57 -50.59 -23.19
CA PRO A 38 27.31 -50.45 -22.44
C PRO A 38 27.36 -50.12 -20.90
N ARG A 39 26.19 -49.67 -20.38
CA ARG A 39 25.55 -49.85 -19.04
C ARG A 39 26.37 -49.85 -17.74
N THR A 40 25.95 -49.04 -16.76
CA THR A 40 25.41 -49.48 -15.43
C THR A 40 24.84 -48.31 -14.60
N ASP A 41 23.71 -48.62 -13.96
CA ASP A 41 23.10 -48.12 -12.70
C ASP A 41 22.93 -46.64 -12.32
N SER A 42 21.68 -46.35 -11.90
CA SER A 42 21.27 -45.17 -11.13
C SER A 42 21.78 -45.25 -9.67
N PRO A 43 21.81 -44.16 -8.90
CA PRO A 43 20.61 -43.81 -8.14
C PRO A 43 20.38 -42.31 -7.87
N ASN A 44 19.16 -42.03 -7.40
CA ASN A 44 18.78 -40.93 -6.51
C ASN A 44 18.21 -39.65 -7.17
N ARG A 45 16.92 -39.70 -7.55
CA ARG A 45 16.06 -38.51 -7.55
C ARG A 45 15.21 -38.52 -6.29
N GLN A 46 15.50 -37.57 -5.40
CA GLN A 46 14.61 -37.20 -4.30
C GLN A 46 13.23 -36.82 -4.84
N PRO A 47 12.13 -37.13 -4.11
CA PRO A 47 10.81 -36.70 -4.50
C PRO A 47 10.71 -35.17 -4.35
N VAL A 48 10.50 -34.50 -5.48
CA VAL A 48 10.11 -33.09 -5.54
C VAL A 48 8.72 -32.98 -4.89
N PRO A 49 8.51 -32.16 -3.84
CA PRO A 49 7.17 -31.96 -3.31
C PRO A 49 6.36 -31.17 -4.34
N LYS A 50 5.28 -31.79 -4.82
CA LYS A 50 4.25 -31.14 -5.65
C LYS A 50 3.27 -30.41 -4.74
N ASP A 51 2.74 -29.31 -5.28
CA ASP A 51 1.67 -28.46 -4.75
C ASP A 51 1.98 -27.67 -3.47
N ARG A 52 2.36 -26.40 -3.68
CA ARG A 52 1.91 -25.30 -2.82
C ARG A 52 0.67 -24.70 -3.47
N THR A 53 -0.47 -25.36 -3.30
CA THR A 53 -1.73 -24.64 -3.30
C THR A 53 -1.77 -23.86 -1.98
N ASP A 54 -1.69 -22.54 -2.07
CA ASP A 54 -1.95 -21.68 -0.92
C ASP A 54 -3.42 -21.86 -0.56
N SER A 55 -3.69 -22.69 0.45
CA SER A 55 -5.05 -22.99 0.88
C SER A 55 -5.65 -21.73 1.51
N PRO A 56 -6.84 -21.26 1.09
CA PRO A 56 -7.44 -20.02 1.60
C PRO A 56 -7.59 -20.01 3.12
N HIS A 57 -7.68 -21.18 3.77
CA HIS A 57 -7.74 -21.32 5.22
C HIS A 57 -6.55 -20.74 5.98
N ARG A 58 -5.34 -20.68 5.38
CA ARG A 58 -4.14 -20.19 6.08
C ARG A 58 -4.13 -18.67 6.26
N GLN A 59 -4.65 -17.95 5.27
CA GLN A 59 -4.72 -16.48 5.31
C GLN A 59 -5.78 -16.02 6.31
N GLU A 60 -6.90 -16.73 6.41
CA GLU A 60 -7.97 -16.42 7.38
C GLU A 60 -7.50 -16.59 8.83
N ASP A 61 -6.78 -17.68 9.14
CA ASP A 61 -6.22 -17.91 10.47
C ASP A 61 -5.21 -16.81 10.86
N SER A 62 -4.43 -16.31 9.89
CA SER A 62 -3.46 -15.23 10.09
C SER A 62 -4.14 -13.89 10.34
N ALA A 63 -5.16 -13.52 9.55
CA ALA A 63 -5.87 -12.25 9.69
C ALA A 63 -6.61 -12.14 11.04
N VAL A 64 -7.28 -13.22 11.47
CA VAL A 64 -7.95 -13.27 12.78
C VAL A 64 -6.92 -13.21 13.91
N SER A 65 -5.77 -13.91 13.76
CA SER A 65 -4.67 -13.84 14.72
C SER A 65 -4.10 -12.43 14.86
N ASN A 66 -3.94 -11.69 13.75
CA ASN A 66 -3.44 -10.32 13.73
C ASN A 66 -4.44 -9.37 14.41
N ALA A 67 -5.73 -9.43 14.07
CA ALA A 67 -6.76 -8.61 14.69
C ALA A 67 -6.87 -8.84 16.22
N VAL A 68 -6.68 -10.06 16.70
CA VAL A 68 -6.64 -10.34 18.15
C VAL A 68 -5.40 -9.72 18.80
N THR A 69 -4.26 -9.81 18.12
CA THR A 69 -2.99 -9.24 18.58
C THR A 69 -3.07 -7.71 18.67
N GLU A 70 -3.57 -7.05 17.63
CA GLU A 70 -3.75 -5.60 17.58
C GLU A 70 -4.64 -5.09 18.71
N ARG A 71 -5.78 -5.74 18.98
CA ARG A 71 -6.64 -5.39 20.12
C ARG A 71 -5.93 -5.58 21.46
N ALA A 72 -5.13 -6.64 21.59
CA ALA A 72 -4.36 -6.90 22.80
C ALA A 72 -3.27 -5.86 23.03
N GLU A 73 -2.58 -5.41 21.97
CA GLU A 73 -1.62 -4.31 22.05
C GLU A 73 -2.32 -2.98 22.37
N ALA A 74 -3.43 -2.67 21.70
CA ALA A 74 -4.23 -1.47 21.98
C ALA A 74 -4.68 -1.40 23.45
N ALA A 75 -5.09 -2.53 24.04
CA ALA A 75 -5.53 -2.60 25.44
C ALA A 75 -4.43 -2.31 26.46
N LYS A 76 -3.15 -2.40 26.09
CA LYS A 76 -2.01 -2.07 26.97
C LYS A 76 -1.72 -0.56 27.00
N LEU A 77 -2.28 0.19 26.05
CA LEU A 77 -1.98 1.60 25.86
C LEU A 77 -3.00 2.50 26.59
N PRO A 78 -2.63 3.75 26.92
CA PRO A 78 -3.55 4.68 27.56
C PRO A 78 -4.82 4.90 26.75
N GLN A 79 -5.95 5.08 27.44
CA GLN A 79 -7.21 5.39 26.77
C GLN A 79 -7.10 6.70 25.96
N GLY A 80 -7.49 6.64 24.68
CA GLY A 80 -7.43 7.79 23.78
C GLY A 80 -6.03 8.08 23.23
N ASP A 81 -5.04 7.21 23.45
CA ASP A 81 -3.77 7.21 22.73
C ASP A 81 -4.01 6.93 21.23
N VAL A 82 -3.41 7.74 20.34
CA VAL A 82 -3.60 7.61 18.89
C VAL A 82 -3.24 6.22 18.35
N THR A 83 -2.14 5.62 18.83
CA THR A 83 -1.71 4.29 18.39
C THR A 83 -2.67 3.21 18.88
N ALA A 84 -3.27 3.38 20.06
CA ALA A 84 -4.32 2.48 20.56
C ALA A 84 -5.59 2.53 19.70
N VAL A 85 -5.98 3.74 19.27
CA VAL A 85 -7.15 3.90 18.42
C VAL A 85 -6.91 3.31 17.03
N LEU A 86 -5.75 3.58 16.41
CA LEU A 86 -5.41 3.02 15.10
C LEU A 86 -5.31 1.51 15.12
N LEU A 87 -4.65 0.91 16.12
CA LEU A 87 -4.65 -0.55 16.32
C LEU A 87 -6.06 -1.14 16.46
N THR A 88 -6.98 -0.40 17.10
CA THR A 88 -8.38 -0.84 17.19
C THR A 88 -9.09 -0.76 15.83
N GLN A 89 -8.81 0.28 15.03
CA GLN A 89 -9.33 0.43 13.67
C GLN A 89 -8.77 -0.66 12.73
N HIS A 90 -7.47 -0.91 12.77
CA HIS A 90 -6.77 -2.01 12.09
C HIS A 90 -7.46 -3.36 12.33
N ALA A 91 -7.70 -3.69 13.61
CA ALA A 91 -8.37 -4.94 13.95
C ALA A 91 -9.80 -5.02 13.38
N ARG A 92 -10.51 -3.90 13.38
CA ARG A 92 -11.86 -3.83 12.82
C ARG A 92 -11.88 -3.92 11.29
N ILE A 93 -10.89 -3.34 10.61
CA ILE A 93 -10.69 -3.45 9.16
C ILE A 93 -10.48 -4.93 8.79
N ARG A 94 -9.60 -5.64 9.50
CA ARG A 94 -9.36 -7.08 9.30
C ARG A 94 -10.61 -7.94 9.52
N ASP A 95 -11.41 -7.65 10.55
CA ASP A 95 -12.70 -8.31 10.73
C ASP A 95 -13.62 -8.06 9.53
N LEU A 96 -13.70 -6.82 9.06
CA LEU A 96 -14.59 -6.44 7.96
C LEU A 96 -14.21 -7.13 6.65
N PHE A 97 -12.91 -7.28 6.35
CA PHE A 97 -12.48 -8.12 5.23
C PHE A 97 -13.02 -9.55 5.35
N THR A 98 -12.89 -10.15 6.53
CA THR A 98 -13.41 -11.49 6.82
C THR A 98 -14.94 -11.56 6.67
N GLU A 99 -15.66 -10.57 7.21
CA GLU A 99 -17.11 -10.46 7.08
C GLU A 99 -17.56 -10.30 5.61
N VAL A 100 -16.83 -9.54 4.79
CA VAL A 100 -17.11 -9.37 3.34
C VAL A 100 -16.93 -10.69 2.59
N ARG A 101 -15.83 -11.42 2.85
CA ARG A 101 -15.57 -12.73 2.20
C ARG A 101 -16.67 -13.75 2.53
N GLN A 102 -17.08 -13.81 3.80
CA GLN A 102 -18.05 -14.77 4.29
C GLN A 102 -19.50 -14.43 3.90
N ALA A 103 -19.81 -13.15 3.71
CA ALA A 103 -21.12 -12.70 3.30
C ALA A 103 -21.40 -12.97 1.81
N GLN A 104 -22.68 -12.90 1.41
CA GLN A 104 -23.13 -13.01 0.01
C GLN A 104 -24.22 -11.97 -0.29
N GLY A 105 -24.42 -11.68 -1.59
CA GLY A 105 -25.48 -10.78 -2.08
C GLY A 105 -25.49 -9.41 -1.40
N GLU A 106 -26.68 -8.94 -1.02
CA GLU A 106 -26.84 -7.65 -0.33
C GLU A 106 -26.10 -7.57 1.01
N HIS A 107 -25.90 -8.69 1.71
CA HIS A 107 -25.14 -8.68 2.95
C HIS A 107 -23.66 -8.37 2.69
N ARG A 108 -23.07 -8.97 1.65
CA ARG A 108 -21.69 -8.67 1.23
C ARG A 108 -21.54 -7.21 0.84
N LYS A 109 -22.49 -6.69 0.05
CA LYS A 109 -22.51 -5.27 -0.34
C LYS A 109 -22.54 -4.34 0.87
N LYS A 110 -23.37 -4.64 1.87
CA LYS A 110 -23.44 -3.87 3.11
C LYS A 110 -22.11 -3.90 3.87
N LYS A 111 -21.50 -5.08 4.03
CA LYS A 111 -20.19 -5.22 4.69
C LYS A 111 -19.06 -4.52 3.95
N PHE A 112 -19.10 -4.55 2.62
CA PHE A 112 -18.12 -3.84 1.81
C PHE A 112 -18.27 -2.32 1.93
N ASN A 113 -19.50 -1.81 2.02
CA ASN A 113 -19.74 -0.40 2.31
C ASN A 113 -19.31 0.00 3.75
N GLU A 114 -19.48 -0.88 4.73
CA GLU A 114 -18.96 -0.67 6.10
C GLU A 114 -17.42 -0.60 6.11
N LEU A 115 -16.75 -1.50 5.37
CA LEU A 115 -15.29 -1.48 5.18
C LEU A 115 -14.81 -0.17 4.54
N ARG A 116 -15.43 0.23 3.42
CA ARG A 116 -15.12 1.48 2.73
C ARG A 116 -15.26 2.70 3.63
N ALA A 117 -16.36 2.77 4.38
CA ALA A 117 -16.61 3.90 5.27
C ALA A 117 -15.56 3.98 6.39
N LEU A 118 -15.10 2.85 6.93
CA LEU A 118 -14.06 2.83 7.95
C LEU A 118 -12.69 3.24 7.38
N LEU A 119 -12.30 2.68 6.24
CA LEU A 119 -11.04 3.03 5.56
C LEU A 119 -10.96 4.52 5.23
N ALA A 120 -12.09 5.11 4.79
CA ALA A 120 -12.18 6.54 4.52
C ALA A 120 -11.77 7.40 5.72
N VAL A 121 -12.30 7.04 6.89
CA VAL A 121 -12.03 7.76 8.13
C VAL A 121 -10.62 7.53 8.62
N HIS A 122 -10.15 6.30 8.49
CA HIS A 122 -8.82 5.87 8.89
C HIS A 122 -7.74 6.67 8.15
N GLU A 123 -7.75 6.63 6.81
CA GLU A 123 -6.80 7.36 5.97
C GLU A 123 -6.92 8.89 6.17
N THR A 124 -8.15 9.41 6.29
CA THR A 124 -8.35 10.84 6.57
C THR A 124 -7.71 11.24 7.91
N ALA A 125 -7.82 10.40 8.93
CA ALA A 125 -7.21 10.65 10.22
C ALA A 125 -5.69 10.56 10.17
N GLU A 126 -5.14 9.60 9.43
CA GLU A 126 -3.70 9.49 9.20
C GLU A 126 -3.14 10.73 8.54
N GLU A 127 -3.70 11.13 7.41
CA GLU A 127 -3.24 12.30 6.66
C GLU A 127 -3.34 13.59 7.51
N MET A 128 -4.43 13.78 8.25
CA MET A 128 -4.65 15.02 9.01
C MET A 128 -3.88 15.08 10.34
N ILE A 129 -3.65 13.94 10.99
CA ILE A 129 -3.18 13.87 12.37
C ILE A 129 -1.83 13.18 12.48
N VAL A 130 -1.69 12.01 11.85
CA VAL A 130 -0.54 11.12 12.01
C VAL A 130 0.61 11.55 11.11
N ARG A 131 0.38 11.73 9.81
CA ARG A 131 1.42 12.10 8.83
C ARG A 131 2.22 13.34 9.23
N PRO A 132 1.63 14.45 9.74
CA PRO A 132 2.41 15.60 10.21
C PRO A 132 3.32 15.29 11.41
N ALA A 133 2.92 14.36 12.28
CA ALA A 133 3.72 13.92 13.43
C ALA A 133 4.78 12.90 12.99
N ALA A 134 4.42 11.96 12.13
CA ALA A 134 5.32 10.96 11.56
C ALA A 134 6.44 11.61 10.73
N LYS A 135 6.12 12.65 9.94
CA LYS A 135 7.13 13.43 9.21
C LYS A 135 8.24 13.96 10.13
N LYS A 136 7.89 14.35 11.37
CA LYS A 136 8.85 14.86 12.36
C LYS A 136 9.57 13.73 13.10
N ALA A 137 8.90 12.60 13.32
CA ALA A 137 9.38 11.49 14.13
C ALA A 137 10.20 10.45 13.35
N ALA A 138 9.77 10.11 12.14
CA ALA A 138 10.33 9.08 11.27
C ALA A 138 10.96 9.63 9.98
N GLY A 139 10.63 10.86 9.60
CA GLY A 139 11.20 11.56 8.45
C GLY A 139 10.33 11.48 7.20
N GLU A 140 10.80 12.12 6.12
CA GLU A 140 10.01 12.22 4.87
C GLU A 140 9.95 10.93 4.07
N GLU A 141 10.93 10.04 4.22
CA GLU A 141 10.96 8.76 3.50
C GLU A 141 9.87 7.82 3.99
N GLU A 142 9.70 7.72 5.31
CA GLU A 142 8.60 6.97 5.95
C GLU A 142 7.24 7.44 5.42
N VAL A 143 6.99 8.75 5.48
CA VAL A 143 5.73 9.35 5.00
C VAL A 143 5.51 9.06 3.52
N ARG A 144 6.54 9.17 2.68
CA ARG A 144 6.41 8.83 1.26
C ARG A 144 6.09 7.36 1.03
N ALA A 145 6.67 6.46 1.82
CA ALA A 145 6.40 5.03 1.71
C ALA A 145 4.95 4.72 2.08
N ARG A 146 4.48 5.21 3.23
CA ARG A 146 3.09 5.01 3.68
C ARG A 146 2.06 5.58 2.70
N ASN A 147 2.28 6.81 2.20
CA ASN A 147 1.39 7.40 1.20
C ASN A 147 1.36 6.60 -0.12
N ALA A 148 2.48 6.00 -0.54
CA ALA A 148 2.52 5.19 -1.75
C ALA A 148 1.71 3.88 -1.60
N GLU A 149 1.73 3.28 -0.41
CA GLU A 149 0.94 2.09 -0.09
C GLU A 149 -0.57 2.41 -0.05
N GLU A 150 -0.95 3.55 0.55
CA GLU A 150 -2.33 4.06 0.52
C GLU A 150 -2.81 4.31 -0.91
N ASP A 151 -1.98 4.97 -1.74
CA ASP A 151 -2.30 5.24 -3.15
C ASP A 151 -2.54 3.93 -3.94
N GLU A 152 -1.73 2.89 -3.71
CA GLU A 152 -1.90 1.58 -4.31
C GLU A 152 -3.21 0.91 -3.86
N ALA A 153 -3.45 0.86 -2.54
CA ALA A 153 -4.68 0.30 -1.98
C ALA A 153 -5.93 1.04 -2.51
N ASN A 154 -5.87 2.37 -2.63
CA ASN A 154 -6.93 3.21 -3.16
C ASN A 154 -7.21 2.97 -4.64
N HIS A 155 -6.18 2.66 -5.44
CA HIS A 155 -6.38 2.27 -6.84
C HIS A 155 -7.17 0.96 -6.94
N ILE A 156 -6.80 -0.04 -6.14
CA ILE A 156 -7.49 -1.33 -6.09
C ILE A 156 -8.93 -1.14 -5.61
N LEU A 157 -9.14 -0.28 -4.60
CA LEU A 157 -10.47 0.03 -4.10
C LEU A 157 -11.36 0.66 -5.19
N ALA A 158 -10.84 1.61 -5.96
CA ALA A 158 -11.58 2.23 -7.05
C ALA A 158 -12.04 1.19 -8.09
N GLU A 159 -11.19 0.21 -8.42
CA GLU A 159 -11.59 -0.90 -9.28
C GLU A 159 -12.69 -1.77 -8.66
N LEU A 160 -12.60 -2.06 -7.35
CA LEU A 160 -13.61 -2.87 -6.63
C LEU A 160 -14.98 -2.20 -6.57
N GLU A 161 -15.05 -0.87 -6.52
CA GLU A 161 -16.30 -0.11 -6.44
C GLU A 161 -17.19 -0.27 -7.68
N ASP A 162 -16.58 -0.51 -8.83
CA ASP A 162 -17.27 -0.72 -10.11
C ASP A 162 -17.64 -2.20 -10.36
N MET A 163 -17.22 -3.12 -9.49
CA MET A 163 -17.46 -4.56 -9.64
C MET A 163 -18.76 -5.03 -8.98
N ASP A 164 -19.34 -6.09 -9.55
CA ASP A 164 -20.39 -6.85 -8.88
C ASP A 164 -19.79 -7.66 -7.71
N VAL A 165 -20.21 -7.35 -6.49
CA VAL A 165 -19.77 -8.03 -5.25
C VAL A 165 -20.06 -9.54 -5.26
N GLY A 166 -21.02 -10.00 -6.09
CA GLY A 166 -21.32 -11.43 -6.27
C GLY A 166 -20.35 -12.15 -7.21
N SER A 167 -19.56 -11.41 -7.98
CA SER A 167 -18.69 -12.00 -9.01
C SER A 167 -17.43 -12.68 -8.42
N PRO A 168 -16.91 -13.74 -9.06
CA PRO A 168 -15.63 -14.32 -8.67
C PRO A 168 -14.46 -13.34 -8.80
N VAL A 169 -14.51 -12.43 -9.77
CA VAL A 169 -13.47 -11.41 -10.01
C VAL A 169 -13.38 -10.44 -8.84
N PHE A 170 -14.52 -10.02 -8.27
CA PHE A 170 -14.55 -9.21 -7.05
C PHE A 170 -13.83 -9.90 -5.89
N VAL A 171 -14.04 -11.21 -5.69
CA VAL A 171 -13.38 -11.95 -4.59
C VAL A 171 -11.87 -11.97 -4.77
N THR A 172 -11.38 -12.20 -6.00
CA THR A 172 -9.94 -12.16 -6.28
C THR A 172 -9.35 -10.77 -6.03
N LYS A 173 -10.01 -9.71 -6.52
CA LYS A 173 -9.55 -8.33 -6.32
C LYS A 173 -9.66 -7.88 -4.86
N LEU A 174 -10.63 -8.40 -4.11
CA LEU A 174 -10.77 -8.15 -2.67
C LEU A 174 -9.59 -8.74 -1.88
N MET A 175 -9.08 -9.92 -2.28
CA MET A 175 -7.89 -10.50 -1.65
C MET A 175 -6.62 -9.68 -1.94
N GLU A 176 -6.49 -9.16 -3.15
CA GLU A 176 -5.41 -8.21 -3.51
C GLU A 176 -5.48 -6.95 -2.65
N PHE A 177 -6.69 -6.40 -2.49
CA PHE A 177 -6.94 -5.24 -1.64
C PHE A 177 -6.64 -5.51 -0.16
N GLU A 178 -7.08 -6.66 0.36
CA GLU A 178 -6.82 -7.07 1.73
C GLU A 178 -5.33 -7.20 2.01
N HIS A 179 -4.56 -7.73 1.06
CA HIS A 179 -3.11 -7.82 1.16
C HIS A 179 -2.47 -6.44 1.24
N ALA A 180 -2.82 -5.52 0.33
CA ALA A 180 -2.27 -4.16 0.32
C ALA A 180 -2.58 -3.40 1.62
N VAL A 181 -3.82 -3.46 2.10
CA VAL A 181 -4.21 -2.82 3.37
C VAL A 181 -3.54 -3.47 4.58
N SER A 182 -3.37 -4.80 4.57
CA SER A 182 -2.70 -5.51 5.67
C SER A 182 -1.21 -5.18 5.74
N ASP A 183 -0.53 -5.12 4.58
CA ASP A 183 0.89 -4.73 4.50
C ASP A 183 1.09 -3.31 5.01
N HIS A 184 0.24 -2.37 4.58
CA HIS A 184 0.26 -0.99 5.05
C HIS A 184 0.14 -0.90 6.58
N ALA A 185 -0.90 -1.51 7.14
CA ALA A 185 -1.13 -1.54 8.58
C ALA A 185 0.04 -2.20 9.34
N GLU A 186 0.61 -3.29 8.82
CA GLU A 186 1.78 -3.94 9.44
C GLU A 186 3.03 -3.06 9.42
N HIS A 187 3.25 -2.28 8.36
CA HIS A 187 4.37 -1.36 8.31
C HIS A 187 4.20 -0.20 9.30
N GLU A 188 3.01 0.40 9.39
CA GLU A 188 2.74 1.42 10.40
C GLU A 188 2.95 0.90 11.82
N GLU A 189 2.46 -0.30 12.12
CA GLU A 189 2.60 -0.94 13.44
C GLU A 189 4.07 -1.21 13.81
N ARG A 190 4.92 -1.54 12.83
CA ARG A 190 6.33 -1.92 13.05
C ARG A 190 7.29 -0.74 12.97
N GLU A 191 6.97 0.29 12.21
CA GLU A 191 7.89 1.36 11.85
C GLU A 191 7.39 2.71 12.36
N GLU A 192 6.22 3.13 11.91
CA GLU A 192 5.67 4.47 12.19
C GLU A 192 5.23 4.64 13.65
N PHE A 193 4.41 3.74 14.19
CA PHE A 193 3.91 3.83 15.57
C PHE A 193 5.06 3.82 16.58
N PRO A 194 6.07 2.92 16.47
CA PRO A 194 7.24 3.00 17.35
C PRO A 194 8.01 4.32 17.22
N ALA A 195 8.12 4.90 16.03
CA ALA A 195 8.77 6.20 15.84
C ALA A 195 8.00 7.33 16.54
N LEU A 196 6.67 7.35 16.41
CA LEU A 196 5.79 8.29 17.10
C LEU A 196 5.95 8.15 18.62
N ARG A 197 5.92 6.92 19.15
CA ARG A 197 6.06 6.67 20.59
C ARG A 197 7.43 7.06 21.16
N ARG A 198 8.50 6.96 20.36
CA ARG A 198 9.84 7.44 20.78
C ARG A 198 9.96 8.96 20.77
N SER A 199 9.22 9.63 19.89
CA SER A 199 9.39 11.07 19.62
C SER A 199 8.36 11.96 20.31
N CYS A 200 7.21 11.40 20.70
CA CYS A 200 6.10 12.13 21.31
C CYS A 200 5.93 11.74 22.77
N SER A 201 5.61 12.71 23.63
CA SER A 201 5.12 12.44 24.99
C SER A 201 3.75 11.77 24.97
N ASP A 202 3.42 10.99 26.00
CA ASP A 202 2.10 10.35 26.16
C ASP A 202 0.94 11.36 26.06
N GLU A 203 1.08 12.55 26.64
CA GLU A 203 0.06 13.61 26.56
C GLU A 203 -0.23 14.05 25.11
N HIS A 204 0.80 14.10 24.27
CA HIS A 204 0.69 14.45 22.87
C HIS A 204 0.01 13.31 22.09
N LEU A 205 0.42 12.06 22.31
CA LEU A 205 -0.21 10.89 21.70
C LEU A 205 -1.71 10.80 22.05
N GLN A 206 -2.08 11.09 23.30
CA GLN A 206 -3.49 11.17 23.70
C GLN A 206 -4.23 12.36 23.07
N SER A 207 -3.56 13.50 22.90
CA SER A 207 -4.13 14.64 22.20
C SER A 207 -4.43 14.32 20.73
N MET A 208 -3.50 13.63 20.07
CA MET A 208 -3.69 13.12 18.71
C MET A 208 -4.88 12.16 18.65
N GLY A 209 -4.98 11.19 19.57
CA GLY A 209 -6.09 10.24 19.56
C GLY A 209 -7.44 10.90 19.83
N ARG A 210 -7.51 11.93 20.68
CA ARG A 210 -8.73 12.75 20.83
C ARG A 210 -9.12 13.48 19.55
N ARG A 211 -8.15 14.00 18.77
CA ARG A 211 -8.41 14.65 17.48
C ARG A 211 -8.90 13.63 16.45
N LEU A 212 -8.25 12.47 16.39
CA LEU A 212 -8.65 11.36 15.53
C LEU A 212 -10.09 10.90 15.82
N LEU A 213 -10.46 10.72 17.09
CA LEU A 213 -11.84 10.36 17.46
C LEU A 213 -12.86 11.46 17.12
N ARG A 214 -12.44 12.72 16.96
CA ARG A 214 -13.31 13.78 16.43
C ARG A 214 -13.47 13.68 14.91
N VAL A 215 -12.40 13.37 14.18
CA VAL A 215 -12.46 13.06 12.75
C VAL A 215 -13.44 11.92 12.49
N GLU A 216 -13.34 10.84 13.26
CA GLU A 216 -14.25 9.68 13.16
C GLU A 216 -15.72 10.05 13.39
N LYS A 217 -15.99 10.93 14.35
CA LYS A 217 -17.36 11.42 14.63
C LYS A 217 -17.88 12.41 13.59
N ALA A 218 -17.01 13.19 12.98
CA ALA A 218 -17.36 14.20 11.98
C ALA A 218 -17.60 13.56 10.60
N ALA A 219 -16.97 12.40 10.34
CA ALA A 219 -17.21 11.66 9.13
C ALA A 219 -18.63 11.07 9.13
N PRO A 220 -19.41 11.23 8.04
CA PRO A 220 -20.74 10.66 7.91
C PRO A 220 -20.66 9.14 7.67
N THR A 221 -20.30 8.38 8.72
CA THR A 221 -20.12 6.92 8.67
C THR A 221 -21.34 6.14 9.18
N HIS A 222 -22.44 6.81 9.53
CA HIS A 222 -23.68 6.12 9.83
C HIS A 222 -24.43 5.75 8.54
N PRO A 223 -24.67 4.46 8.26
CA PRO A 223 -25.57 4.07 7.19
C PRO A 223 -26.99 4.53 7.54
N HIS A 224 -27.40 5.68 7.01
CA HIS A 224 -28.81 6.05 6.99
C HIS A 224 -29.52 5.16 5.97
N PRO A 225 -30.60 4.44 6.35
CA PRO A 225 -31.35 3.55 5.46
C PRO A 225 -32.11 4.25 4.31
N GLY A 226 -31.76 5.49 3.98
CA GLY A 226 -32.34 6.27 2.88
C GLY A 226 -31.32 6.84 1.89
N ALA A 227 -30.01 6.68 2.08
CA ALA A 227 -28.99 7.16 1.15
C ALA A 227 -28.66 6.10 0.07
N ALA A 228 -29.69 5.49 -0.50
CA ALA A 228 -29.57 4.68 -1.71
C ALA A 228 -29.74 5.60 -2.93
N GLY A 229 -28.67 6.29 -3.31
CA GLY A 229 -28.72 7.21 -4.44
C GLY A 229 -27.35 7.82 -4.76
N SER A 230 -26.59 7.13 -5.61
CA SER A 230 -25.45 7.63 -6.40
C SER A 230 -24.57 8.73 -5.76
N THR A 231 -23.61 8.34 -4.93
CA THR A 231 -22.45 9.17 -4.57
C THR A 231 -21.28 8.94 -5.54
N ALA A 232 -21.55 8.73 -6.83
CA ALA A 232 -20.49 8.52 -7.84
C ALA A 232 -19.84 9.84 -8.31
N ALA A 233 -20.44 11.00 -8.02
CA ALA A 233 -20.07 12.26 -8.68
C ALA A 233 -19.08 13.17 -7.91
N GLN A 234 -18.53 12.76 -6.76
CA GLN A 234 -17.66 13.63 -5.94
C GLN A 234 -16.19 13.16 -5.88
N TRP A 235 -15.82 12.05 -6.52
CA TRP A 235 -14.52 11.38 -6.38
C TRP A 235 -13.46 11.85 -7.39
N THR A 236 -13.31 13.17 -7.59
CA THR A 236 -12.47 13.69 -8.69
C THR A 236 -10.96 13.67 -8.44
N VAL A 237 -10.49 13.28 -7.25
CA VAL A 237 -9.05 13.33 -6.87
C VAL A 237 -8.55 12.05 -6.18
N GLY A 238 -9.44 11.14 -5.79
CA GLY A 238 -9.13 9.90 -5.08
C GLY A 238 -10.35 9.41 -4.30
N PRO A 239 -10.44 8.11 -3.93
CA PRO A 239 -11.63 7.52 -3.32
C PRO A 239 -11.91 8.03 -1.90
N PHE A 240 -11.10 8.93 -1.32
CA PHE A 240 -11.39 9.57 -0.02
C PHE A 240 -11.14 11.09 0.04
N ALA A 241 -10.63 11.72 -1.03
CA ALA A 241 -10.26 13.15 -1.02
C ALA A 241 -11.42 14.08 -0.62
N ALA A 242 -12.64 13.79 -1.10
CA ALA A 242 -13.83 14.57 -0.76
C ALA A 242 -14.25 14.46 0.72
N LEU A 243 -13.84 13.38 1.41
CA LEU A 243 -14.07 13.24 2.85
C LEU A 243 -13.09 14.12 3.64
N VAL A 244 -11.82 14.15 3.23
CA VAL A 244 -10.78 15.01 3.84
C VAL A 244 -11.23 16.47 3.85
N ASP A 245 -11.70 16.99 2.69
CA ASP A 245 -12.18 18.37 2.59
C ASP A 245 -13.36 18.64 3.52
N ARG A 246 -14.32 17.71 3.61
CA ARG A 246 -15.49 17.85 4.48
C ARG A 246 -15.16 17.78 5.97
N VAL A 247 -14.24 16.90 6.37
CA VAL A 247 -13.78 16.79 7.76
C VAL A 247 -13.06 18.06 8.16
N LYS A 248 -12.19 18.60 7.29
CA LYS A 248 -11.54 19.91 7.49
C LYS A 248 -12.57 21.02 7.69
N ASP A 249 -13.56 21.13 6.79
CA ASP A 249 -14.62 22.14 6.88
C ASP A 249 -15.44 22.04 8.20
N THR A 250 -15.62 20.83 8.72
CA THR A 250 -16.39 20.59 9.95
C THR A 250 -15.58 20.99 11.18
N ILE A 251 -14.29 20.63 11.22
CA ILE A 251 -13.39 21.01 12.32
C ILE A 251 -13.21 22.53 12.37
N ASP A 252 -13.00 23.17 11.22
CA ASP A 252 -12.83 24.63 11.13
C ASP A 252 -14.07 25.41 11.61
N ARG A 253 -15.27 24.82 11.51
CA ARG A 253 -16.52 25.41 12.00
C ARG A 253 -16.65 25.33 13.52
N ASP A 254 -16.19 24.24 14.14
CA ASP A 254 -16.22 24.07 15.59
C ASP A 254 -15.18 24.96 16.32
N GLU A 255 -14.12 25.38 15.62
CA GLU A 255 -13.04 26.22 16.20
C GLU A 255 -13.29 27.74 16.11
N ARG A 256 -14.35 28.21 15.44
CA ARG A 256 -14.76 29.63 15.51
C ARG A 256 -15.78 29.87 16.61
N PRO A 257 -15.46 30.62 17.69
CA PRO A 257 -16.48 31.04 18.63
C PRO A 257 -17.45 32.02 17.95
N SER A 258 -18.75 31.85 18.25
CA SER A 258 -19.81 32.81 17.89
C SER A 258 -19.65 34.16 18.58
#